data_AF-A0A831TF26-F1
#
_entry.id   AF-A0A831TF26-F1
#
_cell.length_a   1.000
_cell.length_b   1.000
_cell.length_c   1.000
_cell.angle_alpha   90.00
_cell.angle_beta   90.00
_cell.angle_gamma   90.00
#
_symmetry.space_group_name_H-M   'P 1'
#
loop_
_entity.id
_entity.type
_entity.pdbx_description
1 polymer ?
#
loop_
_entity_poly.entity_id
_entity_poly.type
_entity_poly.pdbx_seq_one_letter_code
_entity_poly.pdbx_strand_id
1 'polypeptide(L)'
;MIGGATTWASQEAERAWQELHQEPGKPKWLDVPILVRPVGELRSGRIVLEALTEDRQLLGTCAVFNGEWYPGCPGSTPYSHYAPTLYRVLLARQRREENEPLRLQVLKAVAAQTRSGRLLPVLLKFIIAPEHTLTGAQLEQVYGCPLQVFYTRFVGVSYDVLRPRDGGGDVRGRAIHEGYRRAAAEFVASGDLERARAAYLEGVRRIWIEWLTTLCLKISARPIMDHTQPLEVVDEILSYCSQRWEGQSLRLYLERLFYAPSRGISGRADRVEEPLAGGPLRLVEIKTHGIDAEQDPQTGERHPGGLQALAYREILHSFGEESAEAVVEEIQGARIKPLPLQAHPLVRRLRLDLSTRDERVVDLIAQARNIGYCVATGLFTGYDRYLLDRAGDDWRLRELGGSFELLRPWPPCQICPAQRRGVCVYGTRRAGPRLYSLFRYAPSRLFAYWAWFHRQLKAEERASRELLFHLVTTPAETLEQSEGITISRLRLAEQAGLVAVFTRDERIETRIREDDRVLVTPERRAPGQIFSVEGTVQTVGEREIALRLNDRVDPEGTYRVDLLGGYDMRQWQLEGLTDLLVS
;
A
#
# COMPACT_ATOMS: atom_id res chain seq x y z
N MET A 1 -9.74 -10.09 29.80
CA MET A 1 -9.77 -11.15 28.76
C MET A 1 -9.28 -10.51 27.47
N ILE A 2 -8.02 -10.73 27.14
CA ILE A 2 -7.37 -10.28 25.89
C ILE A 2 -7.14 -11.59 25.14
N GLY A 3 -7.84 -11.88 24.04
CA GLY A 3 -7.55 -13.15 23.33
C GLY A 3 -8.69 -13.79 22.56
N GLY A 4 -9.39 -13.05 21.71
CA GLY A 4 -10.24 -13.66 20.67
C GLY A 4 -9.50 -13.85 19.34
N ALA A 5 -8.85 -12.78 18.86
CA ALA A 5 -8.16 -12.78 17.57
C ALA A 5 -6.70 -13.26 17.64
N THR A 6 -5.95 -12.87 18.69
CA THR A 6 -4.55 -13.29 18.88
C THR A 6 -4.42 -14.78 19.20
N THR A 7 -5.40 -15.34 19.91
CA THR A 7 -5.49 -16.77 20.21
C THR A 7 -5.79 -17.59 18.96
N TRP A 8 -6.67 -17.12 18.07
CA TRP A 8 -6.94 -17.80 16.81
C TRP A 8 -5.71 -17.81 15.89
N ALA A 9 -5.08 -16.66 15.68
CA ALA A 9 -3.84 -16.55 14.89
C ALA A 9 -2.71 -17.42 15.48
N SER A 10 -2.60 -17.47 16.81
CA SER A 10 -1.62 -18.33 17.51
C SER A 10 -1.92 -19.83 17.28
N GLN A 11 -3.18 -20.25 17.37
CA GLN A 11 -3.60 -21.63 17.09
C GLN A 11 -3.35 -22.04 15.64
N GLU A 12 -3.57 -21.14 14.68
CA GLU A 12 -3.24 -21.39 13.28
C GLU A 12 -1.74 -21.55 13.06
N ALA A 13 -0.93 -20.68 13.67
CA ALA A 13 0.53 -20.79 13.60
C ALA A 13 1.04 -22.11 14.20
N GLU A 14 0.50 -22.54 15.34
CA GLU A 14 0.83 -23.83 15.96
C GLU A 14 0.47 -25.01 15.05
N ARG A 15 -0.74 -25.01 14.47
CA ARG A 15 -1.19 -26.04 13.55
C ARG A 15 -0.30 -26.10 12.31
N ALA A 16 -0.01 -24.96 11.71
CA ALA A 16 0.89 -24.86 10.57
C ALA A 16 2.30 -25.39 10.90
N TRP A 17 2.82 -25.11 12.10
CA TRP A 17 4.09 -25.67 12.56
C TRP A 17 4.03 -27.18 12.72
N GLN A 18 2.96 -27.74 13.29
CA GLN A 18 2.78 -29.18 13.41
C GLN A 18 2.70 -29.85 12.03
N GLU A 19 1.94 -29.28 11.10
CA GLU A 19 1.81 -29.77 9.72
C GLU A 19 3.14 -29.77 8.97
N LEU A 20 4.00 -28.77 9.17
CA LEU A 20 5.36 -28.75 8.60
C LEU A 20 6.16 -29.97 9.07
N HIS A 21 6.08 -30.32 10.35
CA HIS A 21 6.87 -31.43 10.93
C HIS A 21 6.34 -32.81 10.50
N GLN A 22 5.07 -32.93 10.12
CA GLN A 22 4.47 -34.19 9.66
C GLN A 22 4.95 -34.61 8.26
N GLU A 23 5.32 -33.66 7.39
CA GLU A 23 5.86 -33.94 6.05
C GLU A 23 7.22 -33.24 5.83
N PRO A 24 8.31 -33.73 6.47
CA PRO A 24 9.64 -33.16 6.30
C PRO A 24 10.11 -33.11 4.84
N GLY A 25 10.86 -32.07 4.50
CA GLY A 25 11.47 -31.90 3.18
C GLY A 25 10.52 -31.41 2.09
N LYS A 26 9.22 -31.29 2.36
CA LYS A 26 8.23 -30.79 1.40
C LYS A 26 7.83 -29.34 1.74
N PRO A 27 8.11 -28.36 0.86
CA PRO A 27 7.64 -26.99 1.04
C PRO A 27 6.11 -26.91 1.09
N LYS A 28 5.58 -26.14 2.03
CA LYS A 28 4.14 -25.90 2.23
C LYS A 28 3.83 -24.41 2.22
N TRP A 29 2.70 -24.07 1.61
CA TRP A 29 2.07 -22.76 1.77
C TRP A 29 1.32 -22.75 3.11
N LEU A 30 1.62 -21.78 3.97
CA LEU A 30 1.07 -21.72 5.33
C LEU A 30 0.17 -20.50 5.50
N ASP A 31 0.68 -19.34 5.08
CA ASP A 31 0.01 -18.05 5.23
C ASP A 31 -0.40 -17.73 6.68
N VAL A 32 0.55 -17.86 7.62
CA VAL A 32 0.33 -17.63 9.06
C VAL A 32 1.26 -16.54 9.62
N PRO A 33 0.79 -15.71 10.57
CA PRO A 33 1.65 -14.77 11.28
C PRO A 33 2.48 -15.46 12.37
N ILE A 34 3.73 -15.06 12.52
CA ILE A 34 4.58 -15.43 13.66
C ILE A 34 5.37 -14.21 14.13
N LEU A 35 5.83 -14.27 15.37
CA LEU A 35 6.82 -13.35 15.93
C LEU A 35 8.21 -14.01 15.90
N VAL A 36 9.25 -13.25 15.55
CA VAL A 36 10.63 -13.76 15.51
C VAL A 36 11.63 -12.89 16.27
N ARG A 37 12.63 -13.55 16.85
CA ARG A 37 13.82 -12.91 17.45
C ARG A 37 15.10 -13.52 16.91
N PRO A 38 16.16 -12.73 16.62
CA PRO A 38 17.44 -13.28 16.19
C PRO A 38 18.10 -14.08 17.33
N VAL A 39 18.70 -15.22 16.97
CA VAL A 39 19.45 -16.08 17.90
C VAL A 39 20.94 -15.98 17.58
N GLY A 40 21.71 -15.46 18.54
CA GLY A 40 23.16 -15.29 18.39
C GLY A 40 23.53 -14.17 17.42
N GLU A 41 24.75 -14.24 16.87
CA GLU A 41 25.27 -13.24 15.94
C GLU A 41 24.62 -13.34 14.55
N LEU A 42 24.16 -12.22 14.01
CA LEU A 42 23.60 -12.13 12.65
C LEU A 42 24.69 -12.39 11.61
N ARG A 43 24.46 -13.36 10.71
CA ARG A 43 25.37 -13.68 9.61
C ARG A 43 24.67 -13.51 8.28
N SER A 44 25.37 -12.86 7.33
CA SER A 44 24.87 -12.76 5.96
C SER A 44 24.72 -14.15 5.35
N GLY A 45 23.54 -14.48 4.84
CA GLY A 45 23.25 -15.74 4.14
C GLY A 45 22.68 -16.87 4.99
N ARG A 46 22.73 -16.76 6.32
CA ARG A 46 22.01 -17.64 7.24
C ARG A 46 21.58 -16.87 8.48
N ILE A 47 20.27 -16.73 8.65
CA ILE A 47 19.66 -16.10 9.82
C ILE A 47 19.01 -17.20 10.65
N VAL A 48 19.35 -17.31 11.92
CA VAL A 48 18.69 -18.22 12.86
C VAL A 48 17.79 -17.40 13.76
N LEU A 49 16.56 -17.87 13.91
CA LEU A 49 15.50 -17.15 14.60
C LEU A 49 14.84 -18.07 15.65
N GLU A 50 14.43 -17.48 16.76
CA GLU A 50 13.42 -18.05 17.64
C GLU A 50 12.05 -17.61 17.12
N ALA A 51 11.18 -18.57 16.82
CA ALA A 51 9.81 -18.35 16.37
C ALA A 51 8.83 -18.49 17.53
N LEU A 52 7.88 -17.56 17.60
CA LEU A 52 6.86 -17.47 18.61
C LEU A 52 5.49 -17.27 17.94
N THR A 53 4.42 -17.67 18.61
CA THR A 53 3.04 -17.28 18.25
C THR A 53 2.79 -15.79 18.56
N GLU A 54 1.66 -15.24 18.12
CA GLU A 54 1.26 -13.86 18.46
C GLU A 54 1.09 -13.66 19.98
N ASP A 55 0.66 -14.70 20.70
CA ASP A 55 0.60 -14.74 22.17
C ASP A 55 1.97 -15.02 22.83
N ARG A 56 3.06 -14.95 22.07
CA ARG A 56 4.46 -15.14 22.51
C ARG A 56 4.78 -16.54 23.03
N GLN A 57 4.01 -17.56 22.65
CA GLN A 57 4.33 -18.96 22.97
C GLN A 57 5.38 -19.50 22.00
N LEU A 58 6.26 -20.37 22.48
CA LEU A 58 7.41 -20.86 21.70
C LEU A 58 7.00 -21.89 20.65
N LEU A 59 7.26 -21.58 19.37
CA LEU A 59 7.16 -22.52 18.24
C LEU A 59 8.49 -23.26 17.99
N GLY A 60 9.61 -22.70 18.46
CA GLY A 60 10.95 -23.27 18.39
C GLY A 60 11.91 -22.49 17.50
N THR A 61 13.07 -23.08 17.19
CA THR A 61 14.08 -22.43 16.34
C THR A 61 13.78 -22.66 14.85
N CYS A 62 13.83 -21.60 14.05
CA CYS A 62 13.78 -21.67 12.59
C CYS A 62 14.98 -20.97 11.95
N ALA A 63 15.12 -21.12 10.63
CA ALA A 63 16.18 -20.47 9.87
C ALA A 63 15.67 -19.85 8.57
N VAL A 64 16.44 -18.88 8.07
CA VAL A 64 16.27 -18.31 6.74
C VAL A 64 17.62 -18.34 6.05
N PHE A 65 17.65 -18.87 4.82
CA PHE A 65 18.85 -18.94 3.99
C PHE A 65 18.68 -18.13 2.72
N ASN A 66 19.80 -17.74 2.11
CA ASN A 66 19.78 -17.12 0.79
C ASN A 66 19.25 -18.10 -0.27
N GLY A 67 18.59 -17.52 -1.28
CA GLY A 67 18.19 -18.27 -2.47
C GLY A 67 17.20 -19.39 -2.22
N GLU A 68 16.33 -19.24 -1.22
CA GLU A 68 15.33 -20.24 -0.83
C GLU A 68 15.95 -21.63 -0.56
N TRP A 69 17.24 -21.66 -0.22
CA TRP A 69 17.97 -22.89 0.05
C TRP A 69 17.54 -23.50 1.38
N TYR A 70 17.55 -24.82 1.47
CA TYR A 70 17.39 -25.55 2.73
C TYR A 70 18.15 -26.88 2.68
N PRO A 71 18.50 -27.49 3.83
CA PRO A 71 19.11 -28.81 3.85
C PRO A 71 18.26 -29.85 3.10
N GLY A 72 18.86 -30.51 2.11
CA GLY A 72 18.18 -31.51 1.28
C GLY A 72 17.41 -30.94 0.08
N CYS A 73 17.45 -29.64 -0.19
CA CYS A 73 16.82 -29.07 -1.37
C CYS A 73 17.53 -29.52 -2.67
N PRO A 74 16.80 -29.78 -3.76
CA PRO A 74 17.37 -30.19 -5.04
C PRO A 74 18.17 -29.08 -5.76
N GLY A 75 17.99 -27.82 -5.35
CA GLY A 75 18.71 -26.66 -5.90
C GLY A 75 18.33 -25.38 -5.16
N SER A 76 19.10 -24.31 -5.38
CA SER A 76 18.82 -22.97 -4.84
C SER A 76 18.28 -22.04 -5.93
N THR A 77 17.37 -21.15 -5.56
CA THR A 77 16.96 -20.02 -6.39
C THR A 77 18.10 -19.00 -6.44
N PRO A 78 18.64 -18.65 -7.62
CA PRO A 78 19.86 -17.84 -7.70
C PRO A 78 19.72 -16.41 -7.16
N TYR A 79 18.49 -15.90 -7.02
CA TYR A 79 18.24 -14.53 -6.58
C TYR A 79 16.93 -14.42 -5.79
N SER A 80 17.04 -14.20 -4.47
CA SER A 80 15.87 -14.05 -3.58
C SER A 80 16.10 -12.87 -2.62
N HIS A 81 15.06 -12.07 -2.37
CA HIS A 81 15.13 -10.87 -1.53
C HIS A 81 14.93 -11.17 -0.04
N TYR A 82 14.28 -12.29 0.31
CA TYR A 82 13.78 -12.56 1.67
C TYR A 82 14.90 -12.51 2.73
N ALA A 83 15.96 -13.30 2.57
CA ALA A 83 17.05 -13.34 3.54
C ALA A 83 17.91 -12.06 3.57
N PRO A 84 18.37 -11.49 2.42
CA PRO A 84 19.13 -10.24 2.45
C PRO A 84 18.34 -9.06 3.03
N THR A 85 17.07 -8.90 2.67
CA THR A 85 16.22 -7.83 3.21
C THR A 85 15.97 -8.03 4.72
N LEU A 86 15.66 -9.25 5.17
CA LEU A 86 15.47 -9.55 6.59
C LEU A 86 16.75 -9.29 7.41
N TYR A 87 17.92 -9.69 6.89
CA TYR A 87 19.21 -9.42 7.54
C TYR A 87 19.40 -7.92 7.80
N ARG A 88 19.11 -7.08 6.80
CA ARG A 88 19.24 -5.62 6.91
C ARG A 88 18.28 -5.04 7.94
N VAL A 89 17.02 -5.46 7.90
CA VAL A 89 16.00 -5.07 8.88
C VAL A 89 16.44 -5.42 10.30
N LEU A 90 16.84 -6.68 10.56
CA LEU A 90 17.27 -7.12 11.89
C LEU A 90 18.52 -6.38 12.36
N LEU A 91 19.51 -6.17 11.48
CA LEU A 91 20.73 -5.44 11.81
C LEU A 91 20.45 -3.98 12.17
N ALA A 92 19.58 -3.29 11.45
CA ALA A 92 19.22 -1.92 11.79
C ALA A 92 18.38 -1.84 13.06
N ARG A 93 17.47 -2.79 13.30
CA ARG A 93 16.74 -2.88 14.58
C ARG A 93 17.69 -3.07 15.75
N GLN A 94 18.69 -3.95 15.62
CA GLN A 94 19.73 -4.13 16.63
C GLN A 94 20.50 -2.83 16.90
N ARG A 95 20.86 -2.06 15.86
CA ARG A 95 21.52 -0.75 16.00
C ARG A 95 20.64 0.34 16.59
N ARG A 96 19.31 0.21 16.45
CA ARG A 96 18.30 1.11 17.01
C ARG A 96 17.80 0.67 18.39
N GLU A 97 18.34 -0.44 18.92
CA GLU A 97 17.93 -1.03 20.20
C GLU A 97 16.44 -1.43 20.24
N GLU A 98 15.89 -1.81 19.07
CA GLU A 98 14.51 -2.28 18.93
C GLU A 98 14.42 -3.78 19.28
N ASN A 99 14.12 -4.09 20.55
CA ASN A 99 14.16 -5.45 21.10
C ASN A 99 12.85 -6.25 21.01
N GLU A 100 11.72 -5.60 20.67
CA GLU A 100 10.46 -6.31 20.49
C GLU A 100 10.57 -7.33 19.34
N PRO A 101 9.91 -8.51 19.45
CA PRO A 101 9.84 -9.48 18.36
C PRO A 101 9.39 -8.83 17.06
N LEU A 102 10.00 -9.21 15.94
CA LEU A 102 9.59 -8.79 14.61
C LEU A 102 8.47 -9.71 14.13
N ARG A 103 7.34 -9.17 13.69
CA ARG A 103 6.29 -9.99 13.07
C ARG A 103 6.66 -10.35 11.63
N LEU A 104 6.43 -11.59 11.24
CA LEU A 104 6.50 -12.06 9.86
C LEU A 104 5.17 -12.73 9.49
N GLN A 105 4.63 -12.44 8.30
CA GLN A 105 3.64 -13.34 7.69
C GLN A 105 4.40 -14.41 6.92
N VAL A 106 4.38 -15.66 7.38
CA VAL A 106 5.03 -16.78 6.69
C VAL A 106 4.11 -17.31 5.61
N LEU A 107 4.47 -17.05 4.36
CA LEU A 107 3.69 -17.51 3.20
C LEU A 107 4.05 -18.95 2.85
N LYS A 108 5.34 -19.29 2.86
CA LYS A 108 5.85 -20.61 2.47
C LYS A 108 7.04 -21.01 3.34
N ALA A 109 7.04 -22.25 3.83
CA ALA A 109 8.13 -22.80 4.64
C ALA A 109 8.30 -24.32 4.42
N VAL A 110 9.36 -24.90 4.95
CA VAL A 110 9.64 -26.35 4.92
C VAL A 110 10.28 -26.80 6.23
N ALA A 111 9.93 -27.97 6.76
CA ALA A 111 10.72 -28.60 7.81
C ALA A 111 11.85 -29.42 7.18
N ALA A 112 13.05 -28.84 7.12
CA ALA A 112 14.20 -29.48 6.50
C ALA A 112 14.89 -30.44 7.47
N GLN A 113 15.26 -31.64 7.01
CA GLN A 113 16.05 -32.57 7.80
C GLN A 113 17.55 -32.21 7.70
N THR A 114 18.15 -31.87 8.83
CA THR A 114 19.58 -31.55 8.90
C THR A 114 20.43 -32.82 8.83
N ARG A 115 21.75 -32.68 8.62
CA ARG A 115 22.70 -33.81 8.61
C ARG A 115 22.70 -34.63 9.90
N SER A 116 22.32 -34.02 11.04
CA SER A 116 22.19 -34.71 12.33
C SER A 116 20.83 -35.37 12.54
N GLY A 117 19.95 -35.39 11.53
CA GLY A 117 18.61 -35.96 11.61
C GLY A 117 17.57 -35.04 12.28
N ARG A 118 17.97 -33.89 12.85
CA ARG A 118 17.05 -32.91 13.45
C ARG A 118 16.24 -32.20 12.37
N LEU A 119 14.94 -32.01 12.62
CA LEU A 119 14.08 -31.16 11.82
C LEU A 119 14.31 -29.68 12.15
N LEU A 120 14.49 -28.87 11.11
CA LEU A 120 14.67 -27.43 11.18
C LEU A 120 13.65 -26.75 10.25
N PRO A 121 12.64 -26.05 10.78
CA PRO A 121 11.82 -25.17 9.97
C PRO A 121 12.67 -24.11 9.26
N VAL A 122 12.51 -24.01 7.94
CA VAL A 122 13.14 -23.00 7.09
C VAL A 122 12.04 -22.16 6.44
N LEU A 123 12.10 -20.85 6.67
CA LEU A 123 11.16 -19.89 6.05
C LEU A 123 11.65 -19.56 4.64
N LEU A 124 10.82 -19.81 3.64
CA LEU A 124 11.18 -19.65 2.22
C LEU A 124 10.65 -18.33 1.66
N LYS A 125 9.39 -18.00 1.95
CA LYS A 125 8.72 -16.77 1.49
C LYS A 125 7.92 -16.16 2.63
N PHE A 126 8.08 -14.87 2.87
CA PHE A 126 7.41 -14.16 3.97
C PHE A 126 7.31 -12.66 3.74
N ILE A 127 6.39 -12.01 4.47
CA ILE A 127 6.22 -10.56 4.54
C ILE A 127 6.78 -10.04 5.87
N ILE A 128 7.62 -9.01 5.84
CA ILE A 128 8.33 -8.48 7.01
C ILE A 128 7.57 -7.34 7.69
N ALA A 129 7.16 -7.45 8.95
CA ALA A 129 6.35 -6.44 9.64
C ALA A 129 5.08 -6.06 8.85
N PRO A 130 4.17 -7.03 8.56
CA PRO A 130 2.93 -6.81 7.82
C PRO A 130 2.06 -5.66 8.38
N GLU A 131 2.21 -5.35 9.66
CA GLU A 131 1.57 -4.21 10.31
C GLU A 131 1.88 -2.87 9.63
N HIS A 132 3.08 -2.69 9.07
CA HIS A 132 3.44 -1.48 8.34
C HIS A 132 2.92 -1.57 6.90
N THR A 133 1.75 -0.97 6.64
CA THR A 133 1.12 -1.04 5.32
C THR A 133 1.80 -0.17 4.27
N LEU A 134 1.92 -0.68 3.05
CA LEU A 134 2.29 0.09 1.86
C LEU A 134 1.14 0.12 0.85
N THR A 135 0.97 1.24 0.15
CA THR A 135 -0.07 1.32 -0.88
C THR A 135 0.34 0.62 -2.16
N GLY A 136 -0.61 0.13 -2.96
CA GLY A 136 -0.33 -0.42 -4.29
C GLY A 136 0.48 0.55 -5.18
N ALA A 137 0.22 1.86 -5.09
CA ALA A 137 1.02 2.88 -5.76
C ALA A 137 2.46 2.95 -5.23
N GLN A 138 2.71 2.75 -3.93
CA GLN A 138 4.07 2.67 -3.38
C GLN A 138 4.79 1.42 -3.88
N LEU A 139 4.10 0.28 -4.00
CA LEU A 139 4.66 -0.94 -4.57
C LEU A 139 5.09 -0.72 -6.03
N GLU A 140 4.25 -0.08 -6.85
CA GLU A 140 4.59 0.31 -8.23
C GLU A 140 5.84 1.21 -8.28
N GLN A 141 5.97 2.17 -7.35
CA GLN A 141 7.16 3.03 -7.25
C GLN A 141 8.42 2.22 -6.89
N VAL A 142 8.32 1.27 -5.95
CA VAL A 142 9.46 0.40 -5.56
C VAL A 142 9.87 -0.47 -6.75
N TYR A 143 8.91 -1.06 -7.45
CA TYR A 143 9.16 -1.82 -8.67
C TYR A 143 9.87 -1.00 -9.76
N GLY A 144 9.47 0.26 -9.92
CA GLY A 144 10.12 1.20 -10.84
C GLY A 144 11.54 1.56 -10.41
N CYS A 145 11.74 1.96 -9.16
CA CYS A 145 13.03 2.33 -8.59
C CYS A 145 13.00 2.38 -7.05
N PRO A 146 13.57 1.38 -6.34
CA PRO A 146 13.65 1.40 -4.88
C PRO A 146 14.36 2.65 -4.33
N LEU A 147 15.39 3.14 -5.02
CA LEU A 147 16.12 4.34 -4.63
C LEU A 147 15.28 5.62 -4.73
N GLN A 148 14.37 5.72 -5.69
CA GLN A 148 13.43 6.84 -5.76
C GLN A 148 12.56 6.86 -4.51
N VAL A 149 12.04 5.69 -4.09
CA VAL A 149 11.20 5.57 -2.89
C VAL A 149 12.01 5.90 -1.63
N PHE A 150 13.26 5.47 -1.53
CA PHE A 150 14.14 5.89 -0.45
C PHE A 150 14.25 7.42 -0.35
N TYR A 151 14.53 8.11 -1.45
CA TYR A 151 14.63 9.57 -1.42
C TYR A 151 13.30 10.26 -1.12
N THR A 152 12.18 9.84 -1.72
CA THR A 152 10.91 10.56 -1.58
C THR A 152 10.14 10.22 -0.30
N ARG A 153 10.26 8.99 0.21
CA ARG A 153 9.48 8.49 1.35
C ARG A 153 10.28 8.35 2.64
N PHE A 154 11.55 7.99 2.55
CA PHE A 154 12.40 8.00 3.74
C PHE A 154 13.00 9.38 3.94
N VAL A 155 13.83 9.84 3.01
CA VAL A 155 14.54 11.12 3.18
C VAL A 155 13.56 12.29 3.22
N GLY A 156 12.64 12.38 2.26
CA GLY A 156 11.70 13.50 2.12
C GLY A 156 12.00 14.42 0.94
N VAL A 157 12.69 13.94 -0.10
CA VAL A 157 13.01 14.77 -1.26
C VAL A 157 11.75 15.01 -2.09
N SER A 158 11.28 16.26 -2.12
CA SER A 158 10.13 16.72 -2.90
C SER A 158 10.56 17.39 -4.22
N TYR A 159 9.58 17.76 -5.03
CA TYR A 159 9.81 18.68 -6.15
C TYR A 159 9.97 20.11 -5.63
N ASP A 160 10.85 20.88 -6.27
CA ASP A 160 10.90 22.32 -6.07
C ASP A 160 9.59 22.96 -6.60
N VAL A 161 8.74 23.44 -5.68
CA VAL A 161 7.42 24.00 -5.99
C VAL A 161 7.49 25.27 -6.86
N LEU A 162 8.65 25.93 -6.92
CA LEU A 162 8.86 27.14 -7.72
C LEU A 162 9.32 26.82 -9.15
N ARG A 163 9.62 25.56 -9.47
CA ARG A 163 10.14 25.17 -10.79
C ARG A 163 9.12 24.36 -11.58
N PRO A 164 8.97 24.65 -12.89
CA PRO A 164 8.13 23.82 -13.74
C PRO A 164 8.59 22.35 -13.78
N ARG A 165 7.63 21.43 -13.83
CA ARG A 165 7.89 19.98 -13.94
C ARG A 165 7.30 19.30 -15.17
N ASP A 166 8.14 18.49 -15.80
CA ASP A 166 7.76 17.48 -16.76
C ASP A 166 6.88 16.47 -16.02
N GLY A 167 5.69 16.20 -16.54
CA GLY A 167 4.71 15.36 -15.87
C GLY A 167 3.82 16.07 -14.85
N GLY A 168 3.77 17.41 -14.85
CA GLY A 168 2.87 18.22 -14.00
C GLY A 168 1.38 18.09 -14.31
N GLY A 169 0.86 16.89 -14.55
CA GLY A 169 -0.56 16.61 -14.78
C GLY A 169 -1.33 16.21 -13.52
N ASP A 170 -0.78 16.41 -12.32
CA ASP A 170 -1.42 15.96 -11.07
C ASP A 170 -2.81 16.58 -10.87
N VAL A 171 -2.96 17.90 -11.10
CA VAL A 171 -4.25 18.58 -10.96
C VAL A 171 -5.23 18.10 -12.04
N ARG A 172 -4.75 18.00 -13.29
CA ARG A 172 -5.52 17.46 -14.41
C ARG A 172 -6.04 16.04 -14.15
N GLY A 173 -5.15 15.14 -13.72
CA GLY A 173 -5.50 13.76 -13.40
C GLY A 173 -6.53 13.70 -12.28
N ARG A 174 -6.32 14.45 -11.19
CA ARG A 174 -7.28 14.55 -10.07
C ARG A 174 -8.64 15.05 -10.52
N ALA A 175 -8.69 16.08 -11.38
CA ALA A 175 -9.93 16.64 -11.89
C ALA A 175 -10.71 15.60 -12.73
N ILE A 176 -10.02 14.88 -13.61
CA ILE A 176 -10.63 13.83 -14.43
C ILE A 176 -11.12 12.67 -13.56
N HIS A 177 -10.31 12.18 -12.60
CA HIS A 177 -10.70 11.09 -11.70
C HIS A 177 -11.91 11.48 -10.84
N GLU A 178 -11.92 12.68 -10.26
CA GLU A 178 -13.04 13.13 -9.44
C GLU A 178 -14.31 13.35 -10.27
N GLY A 179 -14.19 13.95 -11.46
CA GLY A 179 -15.30 14.09 -12.38
C GLY A 179 -15.86 12.72 -12.78
N TYR A 180 -14.99 11.80 -13.21
CA TYR A 180 -15.36 10.43 -13.57
C TYR A 180 -16.09 9.73 -12.41
N ARG A 181 -15.54 9.79 -11.21
CA ARG A 181 -16.10 9.16 -10.00
C ARG A 181 -17.55 9.61 -9.76
N ARG A 182 -17.79 10.92 -9.85
CA ARG A 182 -19.14 11.48 -9.67
C ARG A 182 -20.08 11.13 -10.81
N ALA A 183 -19.62 11.21 -12.05
CA ALA A 183 -20.40 10.82 -13.22
C ALA A 183 -20.85 9.36 -13.14
N ALA A 184 -19.93 8.47 -12.78
CA ALA A 184 -20.16 7.05 -12.62
C ALA A 184 -21.21 6.75 -11.54
N ALA A 185 -21.06 7.35 -10.36
CA ALA A 185 -22.01 7.19 -9.27
C ALA A 185 -23.41 7.67 -9.66
N GLU A 186 -23.52 8.85 -10.27
CA GLU A 186 -24.80 9.43 -10.67
C GLU A 186 -25.46 8.63 -11.80
N PHE A 187 -24.68 8.18 -12.79
CA PHE A 187 -25.21 7.39 -13.90
C PHE A 187 -25.72 6.03 -13.44
N VAL A 188 -24.97 5.31 -12.60
CA VAL A 188 -25.44 4.01 -12.07
C VAL A 188 -26.67 4.17 -11.17
N ALA A 189 -26.80 5.31 -10.45
CA ALA A 189 -27.94 5.57 -9.60
C ALA A 189 -29.21 5.99 -10.38
N SER A 190 -29.07 6.72 -11.48
CA SER A 190 -30.20 7.38 -12.16
C SER A 190 -30.46 6.93 -13.59
N GLY A 191 -29.45 6.39 -14.29
CA GLY A 191 -29.47 6.15 -15.73
C GLY A 191 -29.46 7.43 -16.59
N ASP A 192 -29.29 8.61 -15.98
CA ASP A 192 -29.44 9.91 -16.65
C ASP A 192 -28.07 10.52 -16.99
N LEU A 193 -27.78 10.65 -18.29
CA LEU A 193 -26.53 11.21 -18.79
C LEU A 193 -26.36 12.70 -18.50
N GLU A 194 -27.43 13.49 -18.45
CA GLU A 194 -27.33 14.92 -18.17
C GLU A 194 -27.07 15.18 -16.69
N ARG A 195 -27.65 14.36 -15.80
CA ARG A 195 -27.28 14.37 -14.38
C ARG A 195 -25.84 13.94 -14.18
N ALA A 196 -25.41 12.87 -14.85
CA ALA A 196 -24.01 12.42 -14.81
C ALA A 196 -23.04 13.50 -15.32
N ARG A 197 -23.40 14.23 -16.38
CA ARG A 197 -22.64 15.37 -16.91
C ARG A 197 -22.51 16.47 -15.87
N ALA A 198 -23.61 16.86 -15.22
CA ALA A 198 -23.59 17.88 -14.18
C ALA A 198 -22.70 17.45 -12.99
N ALA A 199 -22.81 16.19 -12.56
CA ALA A 199 -22.00 15.62 -11.50
C ALA A 199 -20.49 15.59 -11.85
N TYR A 200 -20.15 15.27 -13.11
CA TYR A 200 -18.79 15.33 -13.63
C TYR A 200 -18.20 16.74 -13.50
N LEU A 201 -18.90 17.74 -14.05
CA LEU A 201 -18.43 19.13 -14.10
C LEU A 201 -18.28 19.71 -12.69
N GLU A 202 -19.18 19.35 -11.77
CA GLU A 202 -19.06 19.72 -10.36
C GLU A 202 -17.81 19.10 -9.71
N GLY A 203 -17.48 17.85 -10.05
CA GLY A 203 -16.24 17.20 -9.62
C GLY A 203 -14.99 17.94 -10.06
N VAL A 204 -14.93 18.30 -11.36
CA VAL A 204 -13.84 19.10 -11.92
C VAL A 204 -13.73 20.45 -11.22
N ARG A 205 -14.86 21.16 -11.06
CA ARG A 205 -14.92 22.46 -10.38
C ARG A 205 -14.36 22.38 -8.97
N ARG A 206 -14.74 21.35 -8.20
CA ARG A 206 -14.27 21.16 -6.83
C ARG A 206 -12.74 21.02 -6.77
N ILE A 207 -12.15 20.20 -7.64
CA ILE A 207 -10.69 20.04 -7.69
C ILE A 207 -9.99 21.34 -8.06
N TRP A 208 -10.54 22.12 -9.00
CA TRP A 208 -9.97 23.41 -9.35
C TRP A 208 -10.01 24.43 -8.21
N ILE A 209 -11.06 24.41 -7.39
CA ILE A 209 -11.15 25.26 -6.20
C ILE A 209 -10.10 24.84 -5.16
N GLU A 210 -10.02 23.54 -4.87
CA GLU A 210 -9.06 22.98 -3.91
C GLU A 210 -7.60 23.24 -4.33
N TRP A 211 -7.31 23.19 -5.63
CA TRP A 211 -5.96 23.33 -6.20
C TRP A 211 -5.72 24.67 -6.90
N LEU A 212 -6.50 25.70 -6.56
CA LEU A 212 -6.45 27.00 -7.23
C LEU A 212 -5.04 27.59 -7.25
N THR A 213 -4.33 27.55 -6.12
CA THR A 213 -2.95 28.07 -6.02
C THR A 213 -2.00 27.37 -6.99
N THR A 214 -2.07 26.04 -7.11
CA THR A 214 -1.23 25.28 -8.04
C THR A 214 -1.53 25.63 -9.50
N LEU A 215 -2.81 25.79 -9.84
CA LEU A 215 -3.23 26.21 -11.18
C LEU A 215 -2.70 27.62 -11.52
N CYS A 216 -2.69 28.54 -10.55
CA CYS A 216 -2.15 29.89 -10.73
C CYS A 216 -0.63 29.92 -10.91
N LEU A 217 0.12 29.00 -10.29
CA LEU A 217 1.58 28.98 -10.29
C LEU A 217 2.22 28.42 -11.59
N LYS A 218 1.43 27.90 -12.54
CA LYS A 218 1.91 27.34 -13.83
C LYS A 218 3.06 26.32 -13.68
N ILE A 219 2.99 25.48 -12.63
CA ILE A 219 4.04 24.50 -12.28
C ILE A 219 4.13 23.36 -13.33
N SER A 220 3.07 23.14 -14.10
CA SER A 220 3.07 22.18 -15.21
C SER A 220 3.87 22.69 -16.40
N ALA A 221 4.56 21.80 -17.11
CA ALA A 221 5.15 22.11 -18.41
C ALA A 221 4.09 22.47 -19.49
N ARG A 222 2.82 22.14 -19.28
CA ARG A 222 1.68 22.45 -20.16
C ARG A 222 0.47 22.93 -19.35
N PRO A 223 0.53 24.12 -18.74
CA PRO A 223 -0.47 24.55 -17.75
C PRO A 223 -1.87 24.74 -18.35
N ILE A 224 -1.97 25.08 -19.65
CA ILE A 224 -3.28 25.19 -20.34
C ILE A 224 -4.03 23.86 -20.30
N MET A 225 -3.33 22.74 -20.45
CA MET A 225 -3.96 21.41 -20.46
C MET A 225 -4.58 21.05 -19.11
N ASP A 226 -4.13 21.67 -18.01
CA ASP A 226 -4.72 21.44 -16.68
C ASP A 226 -6.12 22.06 -16.56
N HIS A 227 -6.46 23.00 -17.45
CA HIS A 227 -7.77 23.64 -17.55
C HIS A 227 -8.64 23.09 -18.67
N THR A 228 -8.07 22.73 -19.82
CA THR A 228 -8.87 22.33 -20.99
C THR A 228 -9.18 20.82 -21.01
N GLN A 229 -8.19 19.98 -20.74
CA GLN A 229 -8.35 18.53 -20.91
C GLN A 229 -9.45 17.91 -20.05
N PRO A 230 -9.65 18.30 -18.76
CA PRO A 230 -10.78 17.79 -17.98
C PRO A 230 -12.14 18.06 -18.63
N LEU A 231 -12.28 19.13 -19.42
CA LEU A 231 -13.51 19.46 -20.14
C LEU A 231 -13.62 18.75 -21.49
N GLU A 232 -12.48 18.53 -22.17
CA GLU A 232 -12.43 17.85 -23.47
C GLU A 232 -12.83 16.36 -23.40
N VAL A 233 -12.65 15.72 -22.23
CA VAL A 233 -12.92 14.28 -22.07
C VAL A 233 -14.32 13.96 -21.52
N VAL A 234 -15.15 14.98 -21.22
CA VAL A 234 -16.47 14.81 -20.60
C VAL A 234 -17.34 13.86 -21.42
N ASP A 235 -17.49 14.12 -22.71
CA ASP A 235 -18.39 13.35 -23.57
C ASP A 235 -17.95 11.90 -23.73
N GLU A 236 -16.64 11.65 -23.78
CA GLU A 236 -16.08 10.30 -23.83
C GLU A 236 -16.36 9.54 -22.53
N ILE A 237 -16.19 10.18 -21.38
CA ILE A 237 -16.48 9.58 -20.08
C ILE A 237 -17.98 9.22 -19.96
N LEU A 238 -18.86 10.11 -20.40
CA LEU A 238 -20.30 9.87 -20.37
C LEU A 238 -20.71 8.75 -21.34
N SER A 239 -20.16 8.76 -22.56
CA SER A 239 -20.34 7.69 -23.54
C SER A 239 -19.89 6.34 -22.96
N TYR A 240 -18.73 6.30 -22.31
CA TYR A 240 -18.23 5.11 -21.64
C TYR A 240 -19.12 4.65 -20.49
N CYS A 241 -19.65 5.56 -19.66
CA CYS A 241 -20.61 5.22 -18.60
C CYS A 241 -21.85 4.52 -19.18
N SER A 242 -22.43 5.07 -20.25
CA SER A 242 -23.56 4.44 -20.96
C SER A 242 -23.20 3.07 -21.49
N GLN A 243 -22.14 2.99 -22.30
CA GLN A 243 -21.71 1.72 -22.91
C GLN A 243 -21.42 0.64 -21.88
N ARG A 244 -20.85 1.01 -20.73
CA ARG A 244 -20.42 0.06 -19.71
C ARG A 244 -21.57 -0.40 -18.80
N TRP A 245 -22.52 0.47 -18.47
CA TRP A 245 -23.47 0.24 -17.37
C TRP A 245 -24.95 0.38 -17.74
N GLU A 246 -25.29 0.84 -18.95
CA GLU A 246 -26.67 0.89 -19.39
C GLU A 246 -27.29 -0.52 -19.38
N GLY A 247 -28.43 -0.65 -18.72
CA GLY A 247 -29.11 -1.94 -18.54
C GLY A 247 -28.40 -2.95 -17.62
N GLN A 248 -27.29 -2.58 -16.97
CA GLN A 248 -26.59 -3.46 -16.03
C GLN A 248 -27.07 -3.25 -14.60
N SER A 249 -27.21 -4.35 -13.86
CA SER A 249 -27.52 -4.33 -12.42
C SER A 249 -26.26 -4.67 -11.63
N LEU A 250 -25.66 -3.66 -11.03
CA LEU A 250 -24.41 -3.78 -10.28
C LEU A 250 -24.34 -2.74 -9.16
N ARG A 251 -23.41 -2.95 -8.23
CA ARG A 251 -23.00 -1.97 -7.24
C ARG A 251 -21.60 -1.46 -7.57
N LEU A 252 -21.41 -0.15 -7.48
CA LEU A 252 -20.11 0.50 -7.63
C LEU A 252 -19.53 0.87 -6.27
N TYR A 253 -18.29 0.48 -6.06
CA TYR A 253 -17.47 0.90 -4.93
C TYR A 253 -16.37 1.80 -5.46
N LEU A 254 -16.44 3.09 -5.14
CA LEU A 254 -15.53 4.10 -5.68
C LEU A 254 -14.57 4.58 -4.58
N GLU A 255 -13.27 4.59 -4.87
CA GLU A 255 -12.22 5.07 -3.96
C GLU A 255 -12.25 4.43 -2.55
N ARG A 256 -12.78 3.20 -2.44
CA ARG A 256 -12.90 2.49 -1.17
C ARG A 256 -11.52 2.11 -0.65
N LEU A 257 -11.24 2.45 0.60
CA LEU A 257 -10.05 1.99 1.30
C LEU A 257 -10.18 0.49 1.58
N PHE A 258 -9.22 -0.30 1.11
CA PHE A 258 -9.09 -1.69 1.51
C PHE A 258 -7.64 -2.08 1.86
N TYR A 259 -7.48 -3.08 2.72
CA TYR A 259 -6.23 -3.44 3.41
C TYR A 259 -6.13 -4.93 3.72
N ALA A 260 -5.07 -5.57 3.23
CA ALA A 260 -4.75 -6.96 3.55
C ALA A 260 -3.70 -7.02 4.68
N PRO A 261 -4.08 -7.38 5.93
CA PRO A 261 -3.14 -7.49 7.03
C PRO A 261 -2.07 -8.54 6.77
N SER A 262 -2.40 -9.68 6.17
CA SER A 262 -1.45 -10.75 5.84
C SER A 262 -0.46 -10.37 4.73
N ARG A 263 -0.72 -9.31 3.96
CA ARG A 263 0.17 -8.83 2.90
C ARG A 263 0.91 -7.56 3.28
N GLY A 264 0.39 -6.82 4.26
CA GLY A 264 0.86 -5.48 4.61
C GLY A 264 0.72 -4.52 3.42
N ILE A 265 -0.40 -4.62 2.70
CA ILE A 265 -0.73 -3.80 1.53
C ILE A 265 -2.09 -3.17 1.74
N SER A 266 -2.20 -1.87 1.48
CA SER A 266 -3.45 -1.14 1.45
C SER A 266 -3.66 -0.49 0.08
N GLY A 267 -4.88 -0.03 -0.18
CA GLY A 267 -5.22 0.53 -1.47
C GLY A 267 -6.51 1.33 -1.43
N ARG A 268 -6.62 2.18 -2.45
CA ARG A 268 -7.88 2.67 -2.96
C ARG A 268 -7.87 2.35 -4.44
N ALA A 269 -8.76 1.47 -4.87
CA ALA A 269 -9.02 1.32 -6.29
C ALA A 269 -9.93 2.46 -6.71
N ASP A 270 -9.71 3.00 -7.91
CA ASP A 270 -10.60 4.03 -8.46
C ASP A 270 -12.04 3.51 -8.51
N ARG A 271 -12.20 2.23 -8.87
CA ARG A 271 -13.50 1.57 -8.95
C ARG A 271 -13.40 0.05 -8.71
N VAL A 272 -14.35 -0.50 -7.96
CA VAL A 272 -14.67 -1.94 -7.94
C VAL A 272 -16.15 -2.11 -8.32
N GLU A 273 -16.41 -3.00 -9.27
CA GLU A 273 -17.74 -3.34 -9.75
C GLU A 273 -18.17 -4.69 -9.17
N GLU A 274 -19.33 -4.73 -8.52
CA GLU A 274 -19.96 -5.94 -8.01
C GLU A 274 -21.24 -6.24 -8.80
N PRO A 275 -21.24 -7.25 -9.69
CA PRO A 275 -22.44 -7.66 -10.40
C PRO A 275 -23.52 -8.22 -9.46
N LEU A 276 -24.73 -7.65 -9.47
CA LEU A 276 -25.83 -8.11 -8.58
C LEU A 276 -26.44 -9.45 -9.04
N ALA A 277 -26.25 -9.82 -10.31
CA ALA A 277 -26.65 -11.12 -10.84
C ALA A 277 -25.69 -12.27 -10.44
N GLY A 278 -24.65 -11.98 -9.66
CA GLY A 278 -23.55 -12.89 -9.39
C GLY A 278 -22.46 -12.81 -10.47
N GLY A 279 -21.23 -13.11 -10.08
CA GLY A 279 -20.05 -13.02 -10.95
C GLY A 279 -18.81 -12.53 -10.20
N PRO A 280 -17.64 -12.51 -10.86
CA PRO A 280 -16.42 -12.01 -10.24
C PRO A 280 -16.50 -10.50 -9.99
N LEU A 281 -15.90 -10.05 -8.89
CA LEU A 281 -15.63 -8.63 -8.69
C LEU A 281 -14.67 -8.14 -9.77
N ARG A 282 -14.95 -6.97 -10.34
CA ARG A 282 -14.04 -6.34 -11.32
C ARG A 282 -13.42 -5.09 -10.71
N LEU A 283 -12.13 -5.18 -10.42
CA LEU A 283 -11.31 -4.07 -9.96
C LEU A 283 -10.78 -3.27 -11.15
N VAL A 284 -10.87 -1.94 -11.05
CA VAL A 284 -10.45 -1.02 -12.11
C VAL A 284 -9.55 0.04 -11.52
N GLU A 285 -8.38 0.19 -12.14
CA GLU A 285 -7.46 1.29 -11.92
C GLU A 285 -7.46 2.20 -13.15
N ILE A 286 -7.70 3.48 -12.96
CA ILE A 286 -7.77 4.49 -14.02
C ILE A 286 -6.44 5.24 -14.09
N LYS A 287 -5.95 5.50 -15.29
CA LYS A 287 -4.68 6.19 -15.52
C LYS A 287 -4.85 7.26 -16.59
N THR A 288 -4.55 8.51 -16.25
CA THR A 288 -4.63 9.64 -17.20
C THR A 288 -3.32 9.94 -17.93
N HIS A 289 -2.18 9.45 -17.43
CA HIS A 289 -0.84 9.66 -18.04
C HIS A 289 0.04 8.42 -17.90
N GLY A 290 0.88 8.16 -18.91
CA GLY A 290 1.78 6.99 -18.99
C GLY A 290 3.27 7.32 -18.96
N ILE A 291 3.72 8.37 -18.25
CA ILE A 291 5.15 8.73 -18.24
C ILE A 291 6.00 7.64 -17.56
N ASP A 292 5.44 6.97 -16.55
CA ASP A 292 6.05 5.85 -15.83
C ASP A 292 5.44 4.50 -16.24
N ALA A 293 5.10 4.36 -17.51
CA ALA A 293 4.48 3.15 -18.04
C ALA A 293 5.49 2.03 -18.35
N GLU A 294 5.03 0.79 -18.19
CA GLU A 294 5.74 -0.43 -18.58
C GLU A 294 5.64 -0.63 -20.09
N GLN A 295 6.75 -0.96 -20.74
CA GLN A 295 6.77 -1.18 -22.18
C GLN A 295 6.50 -2.65 -22.52
N ASP A 296 5.54 -2.89 -23.41
CA ASP A 296 5.27 -4.20 -23.99
C ASP A 296 6.48 -4.63 -24.83
N PRO A 297 7.10 -5.80 -24.55
CA PRO A 297 8.28 -6.24 -25.26
C PRO A 297 8.01 -6.65 -26.72
N GLN A 298 6.75 -6.93 -27.10
CA GLN A 298 6.36 -7.35 -28.44
C GLN A 298 5.84 -6.17 -29.26
N THR A 299 4.95 -5.35 -28.71
CA THR A 299 4.30 -4.25 -29.44
C THR A 299 5.04 -2.92 -29.28
N GLY A 300 5.86 -2.78 -28.24
CA GLY A 300 6.50 -1.51 -27.88
C GLY A 300 5.57 -0.49 -27.23
N GLU A 301 4.27 -0.79 -27.10
CA GLU A 301 3.28 0.04 -26.43
C GLU A 301 3.59 0.19 -24.94
N ARG A 302 3.06 1.23 -24.30
CA ARG A 302 3.39 1.57 -22.91
C ARG A 302 2.12 1.71 -22.08
N HIS A 303 2.05 0.94 -21.00
CA HIS A 303 0.91 0.91 -20.09
C HIS A 303 1.35 1.05 -18.61
N PRO A 304 0.79 1.98 -17.82
CA PRO A 304 1.12 2.17 -16.40
C PRO A 304 0.22 1.34 -15.47
N GLY A 305 0.62 1.20 -14.20
CA GLY A 305 -0.28 0.75 -13.12
C GLY A 305 -0.45 -0.77 -12.98
N GLY A 306 0.32 -1.57 -13.72
CA GLY A 306 0.22 -3.03 -13.69
C GLY A 306 0.48 -3.66 -12.32
N LEU A 307 1.51 -3.21 -11.58
CA LEU A 307 1.80 -3.77 -10.26
C LEU A 307 0.80 -3.26 -9.22
N GLN A 308 0.37 -2.00 -9.33
CA GLN A 308 -0.69 -1.47 -8.48
C GLN A 308 -1.99 -2.29 -8.62
N ALA A 309 -2.45 -2.53 -9.85
CA ALA A 309 -3.64 -3.34 -10.11
C ALA A 309 -3.47 -4.80 -9.63
N LEU A 310 -2.29 -5.39 -9.84
CA LEU A 310 -1.96 -6.73 -9.34
C LEU A 310 -1.99 -6.80 -7.81
N ALA A 311 -1.44 -5.79 -7.12
CA ALA A 311 -1.44 -5.72 -5.66
C ALA A 311 -2.86 -5.58 -5.10
N TYR A 312 -3.72 -4.81 -5.75
CA TYR A 312 -5.11 -4.67 -5.31
C TYR A 312 -5.93 -5.94 -5.54
N ARG A 313 -5.69 -6.64 -6.66
CA ARG A 313 -6.24 -7.99 -6.88
C ARG A 313 -5.80 -8.96 -5.78
N GLU A 314 -4.53 -8.95 -5.40
CA GLU A 314 -4.02 -9.80 -4.32
C GLU A 314 -4.69 -9.49 -2.97
N ILE A 315 -5.05 -8.22 -2.70
CA ILE A 315 -5.82 -7.89 -1.50
C ILE A 315 -7.20 -8.57 -1.55
N LEU A 316 -7.93 -8.47 -2.66
CA LEU A 316 -9.24 -9.12 -2.80
C LEU A 316 -9.14 -10.65 -2.64
N HIS A 317 -8.13 -11.26 -3.26
CA HIS A 317 -7.86 -12.70 -3.12
C HIS A 317 -7.61 -13.08 -1.66
N SER A 318 -6.88 -12.26 -0.90
CA SER A 318 -6.63 -12.51 0.52
C SER A 318 -7.89 -12.45 1.39
N PHE A 319 -8.99 -11.89 0.88
CA PHE A 319 -10.30 -11.88 1.52
C PHE A 319 -11.23 -13.01 1.06
N GLY A 320 -10.76 -13.91 0.18
CA GLY A 320 -11.55 -15.01 -0.39
C GLY A 320 -12.17 -14.73 -1.75
N GLU A 321 -11.94 -13.56 -2.35
CA GLU A 321 -12.44 -13.20 -3.69
C GLU A 321 -11.47 -13.71 -4.78
N GLU A 322 -11.29 -15.02 -4.86
CA GLU A 322 -10.29 -15.67 -5.76
C GLU A 322 -10.56 -15.45 -7.26
N SER A 323 -11.81 -15.16 -7.61
CA SER A 323 -12.22 -14.91 -9.00
C SER A 323 -12.07 -13.45 -9.42
N ALA A 324 -11.62 -12.55 -8.53
CA ALA A 324 -11.53 -11.14 -8.82
C ALA A 324 -10.66 -10.83 -10.04
N GLU A 325 -11.22 -10.04 -10.95
CA GLU A 325 -10.55 -9.55 -12.14
C GLU A 325 -9.99 -8.15 -11.91
N ALA A 326 -8.91 -7.81 -12.61
CA ALA A 326 -8.32 -6.48 -12.57
C ALA A 326 -8.14 -5.93 -13.98
N VAL A 327 -8.47 -4.65 -14.16
CA VAL A 327 -8.36 -3.93 -15.43
C VAL A 327 -7.70 -2.58 -15.19
N VAL A 328 -6.78 -2.19 -16.07
CA VAL A 328 -6.25 -0.82 -16.12
C VAL A 328 -6.96 -0.08 -17.25
N GLU A 329 -7.59 1.05 -16.95
CA GLU A 329 -8.24 1.90 -17.93
C GLU A 329 -7.43 3.17 -18.17
N GLU A 330 -6.98 3.35 -19.40
CA GLU A 330 -6.20 4.52 -19.78
C GLU A 330 -7.05 5.57 -20.47
N ILE A 331 -7.04 6.78 -19.91
CA ILE A 331 -7.67 7.96 -20.49
C ILE A 331 -6.61 8.72 -21.30
N GLN A 332 -6.60 8.53 -22.62
CA GLN A 332 -5.64 9.17 -23.54
C GLN A 332 -6.37 10.13 -24.48
N GLY A 333 -6.34 11.42 -24.15
CA GLY A 333 -7.21 12.40 -24.85
C GLY A 333 -8.67 12.03 -24.63
N ALA A 334 -9.50 12.12 -25.67
CA ALA A 334 -10.91 11.72 -25.63
C ALA A 334 -11.11 10.22 -25.96
N ARG A 335 -10.29 9.33 -25.38
CA ARG A 335 -10.45 7.87 -25.54
C ARG A 335 -10.17 7.15 -24.24
N ILE A 336 -11.05 6.21 -23.87
CA ILE A 336 -10.83 5.28 -22.76
C ILE A 336 -10.45 3.90 -23.31
N LYS A 337 -9.26 3.42 -22.95
CA LYS A 337 -8.75 2.11 -23.39
C LYS A 337 -8.69 1.15 -22.19
N PRO A 338 -9.59 0.17 -22.09
CA PRO A 338 -9.49 -0.86 -21.07
C PRO A 338 -8.42 -1.89 -21.45
N LEU A 339 -7.55 -2.21 -20.50
CA LEU A 339 -6.53 -3.24 -20.61
C LEU A 339 -6.68 -4.24 -19.46
N PRO A 340 -7.21 -5.45 -19.74
CA PRO A 340 -7.23 -6.52 -18.74
C PRO A 340 -5.83 -6.81 -18.21
N LEU A 341 -5.70 -7.07 -16.91
CA LEU A 341 -4.39 -7.25 -16.28
C LEU A 341 -3.59 -8.41 -16.91
N GLN A 342 -4.25 -9.47 -17.34
CA GLN A 342 -3.64 -10.60 -18.05
C GLN A 342 -2.92 -10.16 -19.35
N ALA A 343 -3.39 -9.09 -19.99
CA ALA A 343 -2.80 -8.51 -21.18
C ALA A 343 -1.78 -7.40 -20.89
N HIS A 344 -1.59 -7.02 -19.62
CA HIS A 344 -0.71 -5.91 -19.25
C HIS A 344 0.78 -6.25 -19.55
N PRO A 345 1.58 -5.29 -20.04
CA PRO A 345 3.02 -5.48 -20.33
C PRO A 345 3.83 -6.11 -19.20
N LEU A 346 3.54 -5.72 -17.96
CA LEU A 346 4.14 -6.32 -16.76
C LEU A 346 3.96 -7.84 -16.72
N VAL A 347 2.72 -8.30 -16.90
CA VAL A 347 2.34 -9.72 -16.85
C VAL A 347 2.98 -10.47 -18.00
N ARG A 348 2.95 -9.91 -19.22
CA ARG A 348 3.58 -10.50 -20.41
C ARG A 348 5.10 -10.60 -20.28
N ARG A 349 5.76 -9.52 -19.86
CA ARG A 349 7.22 -9.45 -19.69
C ARG A 349 7.71 -10.46 -18.66
N LEU A 350 6.99 -10.56 -17.54
CA LEU A 350 7.35 -11.44 -16.43
C LEU A 350 6.81 -12.87 -16.59
N ARG A 351 6.00 -13.13 -17.62
CA ARG A 351 5.34 -14.40 -17.92
C ARG A 351 4.55 -14.93 -16.71
N LEU A 352 3.77 -14.05 -16.10
CA LEU A 352 2.98 -14.40 -14.91
C LEU A 352 1.72 -15.16 -15.33
N ASP A 353 1.42 -16.25 -14.64
CA ASP A 353 0.14 -16.93 -14.75
C ASP A 353 -0.80 -16.43 -13.65
N LEU A 354 -1.81 -15.66 -14.04
CA LEU A 354 -2.80 -15.12 -13.10
C LEU A 354 -3.98 -16.07 -12.84
N SER A 355 -4.06 -17.20 -13.57
CA SER A 355 -5.13 -18.18 -13.40
C SER A 355 -4.88 -19.16 -12.24
N THR A 356 -3.64 -19.24 -11.76
CA THR A 356 -3.22 -20.09 -10.65
C THR A 356 -2.49 -19.29 -9.58
N ARG A 357 -2.16 -19.93 -8.44
CA ARG A 357 -1.28 -19.35 -7.42
C ARG A 357 0.19 -19.44 -7.88
N ASP A 358 0.55 -18.61 -8.86
CA ASP A 358 1.91 -18.52 -9.41
C ASP A 358 2.89 -17.96 -8.37
N GLU A 359 3.97 -18.69 -8.09
CA GLU A 359 5.01 -18.26 -7.15
C GLU A 359 5.67 -16.94 -7.55
N ARG A 360 5.78 -16.67 -8.86
CA ARG A 360 6.38 -15.42 -9.38
C ARG A 360 5.53 -14.21 -9.05
N VAL A 361 4.20 -14.35 -8.98
CA VAL A 361 3.30 -13.28 -8.54
C VAL A 361 3.57 -12.97 -7.07
N VAL A 362 3.65 -14.01 -6.22
CA VAL A 362 3.98 -13.85 -4.80
C VAL A 362 5.35 -13.18 -4.63
N ASP A 363 6.37 -13.62 -5.38
CA ASP A 363 7.71 -13.04 -5.30
C ASP A 363 7.77 -11.60 -5.76
N LEU A 364 7.04 -11.23 -6.82
CA LEU A 364 6.96 -9.85 -7.30
C LEU A 364 6.36 -8.93 -6.23
N ILE A 365 5.21 -9.31 -5.68
CA ILE A 365 4.51 -8.51 -4.67
C ILE A 365 5.33 -8.47 -3.37
N ALA A 366 5.82 -9.60 -2.88
CA ALA A 366 6.60 -9.67 -1.66
C ALA A 366 7.92 -8.91 -1.78
N GLN A 367 8.59 -8.97 -2.95
CA GLN A 367 9.81 -8.20 -3.19
C GLN A 367 9.54 -6.70 -3.14
N ALA A 368 8.56 -6.22 -3.89
CA ALA A 368 8.21 -4.80 -3.89
C ALA A 368 7.80 -4.33 -2.49
N ARG A 369 7.08 -5.17 -1.74
CA ARG A 369 6.57 -4.84 -0.41
C ARG A 369 7.65 -4.88 0.67
N ASN A 370 8.49 -5.91 0.72
CA ASN A 370 9.57 -6.04 1.72
C ASN A 370 10.70 -5.04 1.48
N ILE A 371 11.11 -4.85 0.22
CA ILE A 371 12.07 -3.79 -0.13
C ILE A 371 11.43 -2.43 0.19
N GLY A 372 10.17 -2.23 -0.20
CA GLY A 372 9.40 -1.02 0.11
C GLY A 372 9.41 -0.66 1.60
N TYR A 373 9.15 -1.64 2.47
CA TYR A 373 9.17 -1.44 3.92
C TYR A 373 10.57 -1.04 4.39
N CYS A 374 11.60 -1.76 3.93
CA CYS A 374 12.98 -1.49 4.30
C CYS A 374 13.44 -0.09 3.87
N VAL A 375 13.10 0.32 2.64
CA VAL A 375 13.50 1.63 2.09
C VAL A 375 12.72 2.77 2.71
N ALA A 376 11.40 2.63 2.86
CA ALA A 376 10.54 3.69 3.41
C ALA A 376 10.85 3.96 4.90
N THR A 377 11.35 2.98 5.64
CA THR A 377 11.72 3.11 7.06
C THR A 377 13.22 3.39 7.30
N GLY A 378 14.04 3.36 6.24
CA GLY A 378 15.49 3.51 6.31
C GLY A 378 16.17 2.44 7.17
N LEU A 379 15.56 1.26 7.27
CA LEU A 379 16.04 0.13 8.08
C LEU A 379 17.26 -0.59 7.45
N PHE A 380 17.88 -0.03 6.43
CA PHE A 380 19.15 -0.53 5.90
C PHE A 380 20.31 0.44 6.14
N THR A 381 20.02 1.69 6.50
CA THR A 381 21.03 2.73 6.76
C THR A 381 21.25 3.00 8.25
N GLY A 382 20.22 2.82 9.08
CA GLY A 382 20.32 3.02 10.53
C GLY A 382 20.63 4.47 10.96
N TYR A 383 20.37 5.46 10.11
CA TYR A 383 20.78 6.86 10.29
C TYR A 383 22.31 7.08 10.37
N ASP A 384 23.10 6.14 9.84
CA ASP A 384 24.54 6.37 9.65
C ASP A 384 24.78 7.21 8.38
N ARG A 385 25.57 8.28 8.48
CA ARG A 385 25.82 9.22 7.37
C ARG A 385 26.41 8.54 6.14
N TYR A 386 27.33 7.62 6.35
CA TYR A 386 28.04 6.95 5.26
C TYR A 386 27.14 5.92 4.58
N LEU A 387 26.29 5.22 5.34
CA LEU A 387 25.30 4.31 4.78
C LEU A 387 24.17 5.04 4.05
N LEU A 388 23.73 6.20 4.56
CA LEU A 388 22.74 7.03 3.87
C LEU A 388 23.22 7.48 2.49
N ASP A 389 24.49 7.91 2.38
CA ASP A 389 25.04 8.28 1.08
C ASP A 389 25.30 7.07 0.17
N ARG A 390 25.83 5.97 0.71
CA ARG A 390 26.08 4.74 -0.06
C ARG A 390 24.80 4.11 -0.60
N ALA A 391 23.65 4.36 0.02
CA ALA A 391 22.36 3.98 -0.54
C ALA A 391 22.16 4.54 -1.96
N GLY A 392 22.74 5.71 -2.25
CA GLY A 392 22.69 6.35 -3.56
C GLY A 392 23.55 5.68 -4.65
N ASP A 393 24.42 4.72 -4.29
CA ASP A 393 25.39 4.12 -5.21
C ASP A 393 24.75 3.17 -6.24
N ASP A 394 23.57 2.60 -5.97
CA ASP A 394 22.83 1.77 -6.92
C ASP A 394 21.32 1.98 -6.79
N TRP A 395 20.66 2.35 -7.88
CA TRP A 395 19.23 2.57 -7.90
C TRP A 395 18.40 1.31 -7.58
N ARG A 396 18.96 0.12 -7.81
CA ARG A 396 18.35 -1.18 -7.48
C ARG A 396 18.57 -1.60 -6.03
N LEU A 397 19.45 -0.91 -5.28
CA LEU A 397 19.81 -1.25 -3.91
C LEU A 397 20.20 -2.73 -3.74
N ARG A 398 21.19 -3.21 -4.50
CA ARG A 398 21.57 -4.66 -4.56
C ARG A 398 21.82 -5.31 -3.22
N GLU A 399 22.17 -4.53 -2.20
CA GLU A 399 22.37 -5.03 -0.85
C GLU A 399 21.12 -5.57 -0.17
N LEU A 400 19.92 -5.24 -0.70
CA LEU A 400 18.64 -5.80 -0.29
C LEU A 400 18.30 -7.10 -1.04
N GLY A 401 19.14 -7.51 -2.00
CA GLY A 401 18.92 -8.67 -2.86
C GLY A 401 17.76 -8.47 -3.84
N GLY A 402 17.11 -9.58 -4.21
CA GLY A 402 15.90 -9.57 -5.05
C GLY A 402 16.15 -9.64 -6.55
N SER A 403 15.31 -10.39 -7.26
CA SER A 403 15.49 -10.61 -8.70
C SER A 403 15.32 -9.29 -9.45
N PHE A 404 16.37 -8.84 -10.15
CA PHE A 404 16.31 -7.65 -10.98
C PHE A 404 15.37 -7.81 -12.18
N GLU A 405 15.05 -9.05 -12.56
CA GLU A 405 14.01 -9.31 -13.56
C GLU A 405 12.63 -8.87 -13.06
N LEU A 406 12.38 -8.99 -11.75
CA LEU A 406 11.15 -8.55 -11.07
C LEU A 406 11.16 -7.05 -10.73
N LEU A 407 12.14 -6.29 -11.22
CA LEU A 407 12.11 -4.83 -11.24
C LEU A 407 11.92 -4.35 -12.68
N ARG A 408 11.64 -3.05 -12.83
CA ARG A 408 11.65 -2.43 -14.16
C ARG A 408 13.07 -2.48 -14.74
N PRO A 409 13.25 -2.61 -16.07
CA PRO A 409 14.59 -2.60 -16.67
C PRO A 409 15.36 -1.29 -16.44
N TRP A 410 14.64 -0.16 -16.45
CA TRP A 410 15.19 1.20 -16.34
C TRP A 410 14.40 2.05 -15.33
N PRO A 411 15.08 2.90 -14.53
CA PRO A 411 14.40 3.76 -13.56
C PRO A 411 13.67 4.95 -14.23
N PRO A 412 12.55 5.41 -13.66
CA PRO A 412 11.76 6.54 -14.18
C PRO A 412 12.39 7.92 -13.87
N CYS A 413 13.65 8.13 -14.27
CA CYS A 413 14.41 9.33 -13.88
C CYS A 413 13.80 10.66 -14.36
N GLN A 414 12.94 10.67 -15.39
CA GLN A 414 12.39 11.91 -15.96
C GLN A 414 11.42 12.64 -15.02
N ILE A 415 10.73 11.89 -14.17
CA ILE A 415 9.77 12.42 -13.18
C ILE A 415 10.20 12.13 -11.75
N CYS A 416 11.50 11.97 -11.53
CA CYS A 416 12.03 11.67 -10.20
C CYS A 416 12.40 12.98 -9.47
N PRO A 417 11.78 13.29 -8.31
CA PRO A 417 12.15 14.47 -7.52
C PRO A 417 13.63 14.51 -7.15
N ALA A 418 14.18 13.35 -6.76
CA ALA A 418 15.59 13.20 -6.39
C ALA A 418 16.55 13.52 -7.54
N GLN A 419 16.14 13.24 -8.79
CA GLN A 419 16.91 13.61 -9.97
C GLN A 419 16.85 15.13 -10.21
N ARG A 420 15.68 15.75 -10.07
CA ARG A 420 15.52 17.21 -10.25
C ARG A 420 16.20 18.04 -9.18
N ARG A 421 16.25 17.55 -7.95
CA ARG A 421 16.97 18.18 -6.83
C ARG A 421 18.48 17.90 -6.86
N GLY A 422 18.97 17.11 -7.82
CA GLY A 422 20.41 16.86 -7.99
C GLY A 422 21.06 15.99 -6.91
N VAL A 423 20.26 15.29 -6.10
CA VAL A 423 20.74 14.40 -5.02
C VAL A 423 21.03 12.98 -5.51
N CYS A 424 20.38 12.54 -6.60
CA CYS A 424 20.59 11.21 -7.18
C CYS A 424 21.61 11.21 -8.33
N VAL A 425 22.60 10.31 -8.27
CA VAL A 425 23.69 10.20 -9.27
C VAL A 425 23.23 9.63 -10.61
N TYR A 426 22.12 8.89 -10.65
CA TYR A 426 21.60 8.19 -11.84
C TYR A 426 20.77 9.07 -12.79
N GLY A 427 20.55 10.33 -12.46
CA GLY A 427 19.79 11.28 -13.27
C GLY A 427 20.53 11.74 -14.52
N THR A 428 19.97 11.48 -15.70
CA THR A 428 20.60 11.85 -16.99
C THR A 428 20.25 13.26 -17.48
N ARG A 429 19.11 13.84 -17.08
CA ARG A 429 18.74 15.24 -17.41
C ARG A 429 19.41 16.19 -16.41
N ARG A 430 20.18 17.16 -16.90
CA ARG A 430 21.10 17.98 -16.11
C ARG A 430 20.58 19.41 -15.99
N ALA A 431 20.08 19.78 -14.81
CA ALA A 431 19.84 21.17 -14.44
C ALA A 431 20.00 21.34 -12.92
N GLY A 432 21.18 21.80 -12.47
CA GLY A 432 21.43 22.16 -11.06
C GLY A 432 22.79 21.69 -10.50
N PRO A 433 23.25 22.27 -9.37
CA PRO A 433 24.43 21.82 -8.64
C PRO A 433 24.20 20.40 -8.09
N ARG A 434 25.27 19.59 -8.08
CA ARG A 434 25.23 18.21 -7.60
C ARG A 434 25.35 18.20 -6.08
N LEU A 435 24.36 17.62 -5.40
CA LEU A 435 24.35 17.43 -3.94
C LEU A 435 24.75 16.00 -3.59
N TYR A 436 25.81 15.51 -4.23
CA TYR A 436 26.32 14.17 -3.95
C TYR A 436 26.92 14.12 -2.56
N SER A 437 26.76 12.96 -1.89
CA SER A 437 27.26 12.76 -0.53
C SER A 437 26.69 13.80 0.46
N LEU A 438 25.42 14.17 0.28
CA LEU A 438 24.69 15.15 1.08
C LEU A 438 24.90 14.91 2.58
N PHE A 439 24.73 13.66 3.02
CA PHE A 439 24.76 13.34 4.44
C PHE A 439 26.17 13.29 5.02
N ARG A 440 27.18 12.88 4.23
CA ARG A 440 28.59 12.88 4.63
C ARG A 440 29.14 14.27 4.83
N TYR A 441 28.73 15.23 4.00
CA TYR A 441 29.24 16.60 4.05
C TYR A 441 28.35 17.57 4.84
N ALA A 442 27.15 17.15 5.26
CA ALA A 442 26.32 17.94 6.16
C ALA A 442 27.05 18.25 7.48
N PRO A 443 27.06 19.51 7.95
CA PRO A 443 27.65 19.88 9.23
C PRO A 443 27.11 19.02 10.37
N SER A 444 27.99 18.64 11.31
CA SER A 444 27.62 17.62 12.30
C SER A 444 26.42 17.96 13.17
N ARG A 445 26.26 19.24 13.54
CA ARG A 445 25.10 19.73 14.29
C ARG A 445 23.83 19.70 13.46
N LEU A 446 23.92 20.08 12.18
CA LEU A 446 22.78 20.07 11.26
C LEU A 446 22.27 18.65 11.03
N PHE A 447 23.15 17.70 10.77
CA PHE A 447 22.76 16.29 10.64
C PHE A 447 22.17 15.73 11.94
N ALA A 448 22.74 16.08 13.10
CA ALA A 448 22.20 15.64 14.39
C ALA A 448 20.78 16.16 14.61
N TYR A 449 20.52 17.43 14.29
CA TYR A 449 19.18 18.01 14.32
C TYR A 449 18.22 17.32 13.35
N TRP A 450 18.64 17.15 12.08
CA TRP A 450 17.85 16.46 11.07
C TRP A 450 17.48 15.05 11.53
N ALA A 451 18.46 14.25 11.98
CA ALA A 451 18.23 12.88 12.43
C ALA A 451 17.32 12.80 13.66
N TRP A 452 17.46 13.73 14.61
CA TRP A 452 16.61 13.81 15.80
C TRP A 452 15.15 14.11 15.44
N PHE A 453 14.90 15.11 14.60
CA PHE A 453 13.53 15.49 14.23
C PHE A 453 12.91 14.47 13.25
N HIS A 454 13.68 14.02 12.27
CA HIS A 454 13.26 13.00 11.30
C HIS A 454 12.82 11.70 11.99
N ARG A 455 13.52 11.25 13.04
CA ARG A 455 13.10 10.06 13.80
C ARG A 455 11.71 10.19 14.42
N GLN A 456 11.35 11.37 14.91
CA GLN A 456 10.02 11.64 15.47
C GLN A 456 8.96 11.56 14.37
N LEU A 457 9.18 12.23 13.24
CA LEU A 457 8.28 12.18 12.08
C LEU A 457 8.07 10.74 11.57
N LYS A 458 9.14 9.93 11.51
CA LYS A 458 9.05 8.52 11.09
C LYS A 458 8.36 7.63 12.12
N ALA A 459 8.48 7.93 13.42
CA ALA A 459 7.75 7.22 14.46
C ALA A 459 6.24 7.51 14.37
N GLU A 460 5.87 8.77 14.14
CA GLU A 460 4.47 9.12 13.90
C GLU A 460 3.94 8.48 12.61
N GLU A 461 4.69 8.53 11.51
CA GLU A 461 4.30 7.86 10.27
C GLU A 461 4.06 6.37 10.50
N ARG A 462 4.98 5.70 11.21
CA ARG A 462 4.84 4.29 11.56
C ARG A 462 3.51 4.02 12.29
N ALA A 463 3.17 4.82 13.30
CA ALA A 463 1.91 4.67 14.03
C ALA A 463 0.68 4.76 13.11
N SER A 464 0.67 5.68 12.14
CA SER A 464 -0.42 5.73 11.15
C SER A 464 -0.43 4.57 10.17
N ARG A 465 0.75 4.07 9.76
CA ARG A 465 0.84 2.92 8.85
C ARG A 465 0.40 1.62 9.51
N GLU A 466 0.52 1.54 10.84
CA GLU A 466 0.14 0.39 11.65
C GLU A 466 -1.32 0.48 12.16
N LEU A 467 -2.00 1.62 11.99
CA LEU A 467 -3.37 1.82 12.50
C LEU A 467 -4.36 0.80 11.96
N LEU A 468 -4.40 0.56 10.64
CA LEU A 468 -5.35 -0.41 10.08
C LEU A 468 -5.07 -1.83 10.57
N PHE A 469 -3.80 -2.19 10.76
CA PHE A 469 -3.45 -3.48 11.37
C PHE A 469 -4.01 -3.58 12.79
N HIS A 470 -3.83 -2.53 13.60
CA HIS A 470 -4.37 -2.47 14.97
C HIS A 470 -5.88 -2.60 15.00
N LEU A 471 -6.61 -1.89 14.13
CA LEU A 471 -8.06 -1.95 14.04
C LEU A 471 -8.59 -3.34 13.63
N VAL A 472 -7.84 -4.05 12.78
CA VAL A 472 -8.21 -5.38 12.27
C VAL A 472 -7.87 -6.49 13.27
N THR A 473 -6.72 -6.40 13.94
CA THR A 473 -6.19 -7.49 14.77
C THR A 473 -6.57 -7.38 16.24
N THR A 474 -7.02 -6.21 16.69
CA THR A 474 -7.49 -6.00 18.06
C THR A 474 -9.02 -6.15 18.13
N PRO A 475 -9.57 -6.92 19.10
CA PRO A 475 -11.01 -7.04 19.29
C PRO A 475 -11.69 -5.68 19.49
N ALA A 476 -12.84 -5.46 18.82
CA ALA A 476 -13.57 -4.18 18.86
C ALA A 476 -13.91 -3.75 20.30
N GLU A 477 -14.31 -4.69 21.16
CA GLU A 477 -14.59 -4.43 22.57
C GLU A 477 -13.37 -3.88 23.32
N THR A 478 -12.16 -4.37 23.01
CA THR A 478 -10.92 -3.89 23.63
C THR A 478 -10.59 -2.48 23.15
N LEU A 479 -10.73 -2.22 21.84
CA LEU A 479 -10.53 -0.89 21.26
C LEU A 479 -11.51 0.15 21.81
N GLU A 480 -12.75 -0.27 22.03
CA GLU A 480 -13.78 0.58 22.63
C GLU A 480 -13.51 0.85 24.12
N GLN A 481 -13.33 -0.20 24.93
CA GLN A 481 -13.21 -0.06 26.40
C GLN A 481 -11.87 0.51 26.86
N SER A 482 -10.77 0.13 26.21
CA SER A 482 -9.42 0.48 26.66
C SER A 482 -8.89 1.72 25.98
N GLU A 483 -9.24 1.94 24.71
CA GLU A 483 -8.68 3.01 23.90
C GLU A 483 -9.71 4.07 23.51
N GLY A 484 -11.00 3.75 23.51
CA GLY A 484 -12.07 4.67 23.11
C GLY A 484 -12.06 5.05 21.63
N ILE A 485 -11.35 4.32 20.77
CA ILE A 485 -11.18 4.65 19.34
C ILE A 485 -12.11 3.88 18.41
N THR A 486 -12.98 3.04 18.97
CA THR A 486 -13.99 2.26 18.25
C THR A 486 -15.32 2.38 18.99
N ILE A 487 -16.43 2.42 18.24
CA ILE A 487 -17.79 2.26 18.76
C ILE A 487 -18.40 1.05 18.05
N SER A 488 -18.69 0.00 18.80
CA SER A 488 -19.27 -1.25 18.27
C SER A 488 -20.79 -1.32 18.45
N ARG A 489 -21.41 -2.34 17.83
CA ARG A 489 -22.81 -2.75 17.98
C ARG A 489 -23.81 -1.66 17.60
N LEU A 490 -23.44 -0.83 16.65
CA LEU A 490 -24.30 0.21 16.10
C LEU A 490 -25.26 -0.35 15.06
N ARG A 491 -26.47 0.19 14.99
CA ARG A 491 -27.45 -0.08 13.93
C ARG A 491 -27.74 1.20 13.17
N LEU A 492 -27.90 1.09 11.86
CA LEU A 492 -28.34 2.23 11.05
C LEU A 492 -29.80 2.56 11.40
N ALA A 493 -30.04 3.77 11.91
CA ALA A 493 -31.39 4.26 12.19
C ALA A 493 -31.99 4.94 10.96
N GLU A 494 -31.22 5.80 10.31
CA GLU A 494 -31.60 6.46 9.07
C GLU A 494 -30.39 6.84 8.23
N GLN A 495 -30.59 6.94 6.91
CA GLN A 495 -29.61 7.54 6.02
C GLN A 495 -30.30 8.47 5.01
N ALA A 496 -30.10 9.77 5.18
CA ALA A 496 -30.56 10.82 4.28
C ALA A 496 -29.42 11.25 3.35
N GLY A 497 -29.43 10.76 2.11
CA GLY A 497 -28.35 10.99 1.17
C GLY A 497 -27.04 10.35 1.65
N LEU A 498 -26.06 11.18 2.02
CA LEU A 498 -24.76 10.75 2.56
C LEU A 498 -24.64 10.92 4.08
N VAL A 499 -25.65 11.47 4.73
CA VAL A 499 -25.68 11.58 6.19
C VAL A 499 -26.38 10.34 6.74
N ALA A 500 -25.67 9.60 7.59
CA ALA A 500 -26.15 8.37 8.22
C ALA A 500 -26.13 8.53 9.75
N VAL A 501 -27.23 8.15 10.39
CA VAL A 501 -27.36 8.13 11.85
C VAL A 501 -27.33 6.69 12.32
N PHE A 502 -26.41 6.42 13.24
CA PHE A 502 -26.24 5.11 13.85
C PHE A 502 -26.60 5.18 15.32
N THR A 503 -27.27 4.16 15.83
CA THR A 503 -27.75 4.11 17.22
C THR A 503 -27.44 2.77 17.87
N ARG A 504 -27.41 2.75 19.20
CA ARG A 504 -27.44 1.51 20.00
C ARG A 504 -28.11 1.76 21.35
N ASP A 505 -28.47 0.69 22.04
CA ASP A 505 -29.18 0.79 23.32
C ASP A 505 -28.25 1.24 24.46
N GLU A 506 -26.98 0.81 24.44
CA GLU A 506 -26.00 1.15 25.46
C GLU A 506 -25.37 2.53 25.24
N ARG A 507 -25.00 3.18 26.35
CA ARG A 507 -24.28 4.46 26.29
C ARG A 507 -22.96 4.32 25.51
N ILE A 508 -22.67 5.30 24.67
CA ILE A 508 -21.42 5.43 23.92
C ILE A 508 -20.38 6.13 24.80
N GLU A 509 -19.34 5.39 25.20
CA GLU A 509 -18.15 5.91 25.88
C GLU A 509 -17.00 5.90 24.87
N THR A 510 -16.64 7.06 24.32
CA THR A 510 -15.69 7.14 23.20
C THR A 510 -14.79 8.37 23.28
N ARG A 511 -13.64 8.30 22.60
CA ARG A 511 -12.75 9.42 22.32
C ARG A 511 -12.99 10.04 20.94
N ILE A 512 -13.81 9.43 20.11
CA ILE A 512 -14.23 9.98 18.82
C ILE A 512 -15.04 11.28 19.06
N ARG A 513 -14.73 12.32 18.29
CA ARG A 513 -15.34 13.65 18.37
C ARG A 513 -15.89 14.08 17.02
N GLU A 514 -16.69 15.13 17.05
CA GLU A 514 -17.09 15.86 15.85
C GLU A 514 -15.88 16.22 14.99
N ASP A 515 -16.07 16.18 13.66
CA ASP A 515 -15.05 16.38 12.63
C ASP A 515 -13.96 15.30 12.54
N ASP A 516 -13.94 14.31 13.43
CA ASP A 516 -13.04 13.17 13.29
C ASP A 516 -13.34 12.39 12.00
N ARG A 517 -12.28 11.90 11.38
CA ARG A 517 -12.40 10.95 10.28
C ARG A 517 -12.59 9.56 10.85
N VAL A 518 -13.55 8.83 10.28
CA VAL A 518 -13.90 7.49 10.74
C VAL A 518 -14.05 6.52 9.58
N LEU A 519 -13.94 5.24 9.90
CA LEU A 519 -14.25 4.12 9.04
C LEU A 519 -15.44 3.36 9.61
N VAL A 520 -16.51 3.26 8.84
CA VAL A 520 -17.72 2.52 9.19
C VAL A 520 -17.65 1.16 8.52
N THR A 521 -17.69 0.10 9.31
CA THR A 521 -17.53 -1.28 8.82
C THR A 521 -18.65 -2.17 9.37
N PRO A 522 -19.33 -2.98 8.54
CA PRO A 522 -20.21 -4.03 9.04
C PRO A 522 -19.43 -5.00 9.93
N GLU A 523 -19.90 -5.31 11.13
CA GLU A 523 -19.13 -6.11 12.11
C GLU A 523 -18.85 -7.55 11.66
N ARG A 524 -19.62 -8.07 10.70
CA ARG A 524 -19.34 -9.35 10.02
C ARG A 524 -18.09 -9.33 9.14
N ARG A 525 -17.47 -8.17 8.94
CA ARG A 525 -16.30 -7.95 8.08
C ARG A 525 -15.18 -7.28 8.88
N ALA A 526 -13.94 -7.50 8.45
CA ALA A 526 -12.81 -6.79 9.03
C ALA A 526 -12.76 -5.32 8.55
N PRO A 527 -12.35 -4.37 9.40
CA PRO A 527 -12.09 -2.99 8.99
C PRO A 527 -11.13 -2.92 7.81
N GLY A 528 -11.40 -2.04 6.85
CA GLY A 528 -10.58 -1.94 5.65
C GLY A 528 -10.78 -3.10 4.66
N GLN A 529 -11.93 -3.77 4.67
CA GLN A 529 -12.43 -4.50 3.49
C GLN A 529 -13.26 -3.56 2.61
N ILE A 530 -13.53 -3.94 1.35
CA ILE A 530 -14.23 -3.11 0.34
C ILE A 530 -15.58 -2.53 0.80
N PHE A 531 -16.23 -3.18 1.77
CA PHE A 531 -17.51 -2.76 2.35
C PHE A 531 -17.38 -1.64 3.38
N SER A 532 -16.16 -1.27 3.76
CA SER A 532 -15.90 -0.21 4.73
C SER A 532 -16.09 1.16 4.09
N VAL A 533 -16.72 2.07 4.82
CA VAL A 533 -17.10 3.40 4.33
C VAL A 533 -16.43 4.45 5.17
N GLU A 534 -15.61 5.28 4.54
CA GLU A 534 -15.08 6.45 5.24
C GLU A 534 -16.14 7.53 5.41
N GLY A 535 -16.04 8.25 6.52
CA GLY A 535 -16.87 9.41 6.78
C GLY A 535 -16.22 10.40 7.72
N THR A 536 -16.97 11.45 8.01
CA THR A 536 -16.64 12.47 9.00
C THR A 536 -17.76 12.51 10.02
N VAL A 537 -17.41 12.55 11.30
CA VAL A 537 -18.38 12.68 12.38
C VAL A 537 -19.02 14.06 12.34
N GLN A 538 -20.35 14.11 12.39
CA GLN A 538 -21.10 15.36 12.50
C GLN A 538 -21.50 15.66 13.93
N THR A 539 -22.00 14.65 14.64
CA THR A 539 -22.42 14.75 16.05
C THR A 539 -22.22 13.42 16.76
N VAL A 540 -21.87 13.48 18.05
CA VAL A 540 -21.83 12.31 18.93
C VAL A 540 -22.76 12.54 20.12
N GLY A 541 -23.79 11.70 20.25
CA GLY A 541 -24.71 11.69 21.37
C GLY A 541 -24.43 10.55 22.35
N GLU A 542 -25.23 10.46 23.42
CA GLU A 542 -25.07 9.40 24.42
C GLU A 542 -25.33 8.00 23.87
N ARG A 543 -26.17 7.86 22.83
CA ARG A 543 -26.59 6.57 22.24
C ARG A 543 -26.62 6.58 20.71
N GLU A 544 -26.22 7.69 20.11
CA GLU A 544 -26.28 7.90 18.67
C GLU A 544 -25.02 8.60 18.17
N ILE A 545 -24.69 8.37 16.89
CA ILE A 545 -23.62 9.07 16.18
C ILE A 545 -24.10 9.35 14.76
N ALA A 546 -24.02 10.62 14.34
CA ALA A 546 -24.33 11.02 12.98
C ALA A 546 -23.04 11.24 12.19
N LEU A 547 -22.97 10.66 11.00
CA LEU A 547 -21.79 10.64 10.15
C LEU A 547 -22.13 11.14 8.75
N ARG A 548 -21.31 12.03 8.19
CA ARG A 548 -21.30 12.29 6.76
C ARG A 548 -20.37 11.29 6.08
N LEU A 549 -20.96 10.30 5.43
CA LEU A 549 -20.24 9.23 4.74
C LEU A 549 -19.85 9.64 3.31
N ASN A 550 -18.79 9.04 2.79
CA ASN A 550 -18.39 9.21 1.40
C ASN A 550 -19.28 8.44 0.41
N ASP A 551 -20.07 7.49 0.93
CA ASP A 551 -20.95 6.61 0.15
C ASP A 551 -22.00 5.97 1.09
N ARG A 552 -22.94 5.20 0.55
CA ARG A 552 -23.99 4.51 1.31
C ARG A 552 -23.47 3.26 2.02
N VAL A 553 -24.11 2.94 3.14
CA VAL A 553 -24.00 1.65 3.82
C VAL A 553 -25.23 0.79 3.53
N ASP A 554 -25.08 -0.52 3.68
CA ASP A 554 -26.21 -1.46 3.70
C ASP A 554 -27.14 -1.12 4.89
N PRO A 555 -28.47 -1.09 4.74
CA PRO A 555 -29.36 -0.85 5.86
C PRO A 555 -29.37 -1.97 6.91
N GLU A 556 -28.99 -3.20 6.55
CA GLU A 556 -29.13 -4.36 7.42
C GLU A 556 -27.82 -4.75 8.13
N GLY A 557 -27.90 -4.96 9.44
CA GLY A 557 -26.83 -5.52 10.27
C GLY A 557 -26.31 -4.59 11.37
N THR A 558 -25.23 -5.03 12.01
CA THR A 558 -24.50 -4.23 12.99
C THR A 558 -23.21 -3.67 12.40
N TYR A 559 -22.87 -2.48 12.84
CA TYR A 559 -21.73 -1.71 12.40
C TYR A 559 -20.81 -1.39 13.56
N ARG A 560 -19.54 -1.27 13.24
CA ARG A 560 -18.55 -0.59 14.05
C ARG A 560 -18.09 0.68 13.35
N VAL A 561 -17.78 1.69 14.14
CA VAL A 561 -17.18 2.96 13.70
C VAL A 561 -15.81 3.07 14.33
N ASP A 562 -14.77 3.13 13.51
CA ASP A 562 -13.38 3.19 13.92
C ASP A 562 -12.77 4.55 13.62
N LEU A 563 -12.03 5.11 14.56
CA LEU A 563 -11.28 6.35 14.35
C LEU A 563 -10.16 6.13 13.33
N LEU A 564 -10.19 6.90 12.25
CA LEU A 564 -9.07 7.03 11.33
C LEU A 564 -8.20 8.19 11.81
N GLY A 565 -7.09 7.87 12.49
CA GLY A 565 -6.13 8.85 12.98
C GLY A 565 -5.62 9.81 11.89
N GLY A 566 -5.19 11.00 12.32
CA GLY A 566 -4.86 12.16 11.49
C GLY A 566 -4.01 11.86 10.25
N TYR A 567 -4.56 12.17 9.08
CA TYR A 567 -3.86 12.13 7.80
C TYR A 567 -2.94 13.36 7.63
N ASP A 568 -1.75 13.10 7.08
CA ASP A 568 -0.95 13.94 6.17
C ASP A 568 -0.38 15.32 6.56
N MET A 569 -0.10 15.61 7.84
CA MET A 569 0.81 16.73 8.16
C MET A 569 2.31 16.35 8.18
N ARG A 570 2.66 15.06 8.03
CA ARG A 570 4.06 14.62 8.22
C ARG A 570 4.90 14.68 6.96
N GLN A 571 4.31 14.37 5.81
CA GLN A 571 5.05 14.35 4.56
C GLN A 571 5.56 15.76 4.24
N TRP A 572 4.75 16.80 4.39
CA TRP A 572 5.22 18.18 4.16
C TRP A 572 6.28 18.62 5.19
N GLN A 573 6.20 18.17 6.45
CA GLN A 573 7.23 18.44 7.45
C GLN A 573 8.54 17.73 7.12
N LEU A 574 8.47 16.47 6.65
CA LEU A 574 9.61 15.69 6.20
C LEU A 574 10.27 16.34 4.96
N GLU A 575 9.44 16.82 4.03
CA GLU A 575 9.87 17.56 2.85
C GLU A 575 10.53 18.89 3.21
N GLY A 576 9.90 19.70 4.06
CA GLY A 576 10.47 20.95 4.55
C GLY A 576 11.77 20.74 5.34
N LEU A 577 11.85 19.69 6.15
CA LEU A 577 13.07 19.33 6.88
C LEU A 577 14.20 18.92 5.92
N THR A 578 13.86 18.25 4.82
CA THR A 578 14.82 17.89 3.78
C THR A 578 15.25 19.08 2.95
N ASP A 579 14.32 19.99 2.64
CA ASP A 579 14.61 21.21 1.91
C ASP A 579 15.63 22.09 2.64
N LEU A 580 15.66 22.07 3.98
CA LEU A 580 16.74 22.72 4.76
C LEU A 580 18.13 22.10 4.54
N LEU A 581 18.20 20.84 4.11
CA LEU A 581 19.47 20.17 3.78
C LEU A 581 19.88 20.37 2.32
N VAL A 582 18.91 20.43 1.40
CA VAL A 582 19.16 20.44 -0.06
C VAL A 582 19.02 21.81 -0.72
N SER A 583 18.63 22.84 0.03
CA SER A 583 18.63 24.24 -0.42
C SER A 583 19.92 24.94 0.01
#